data_AF-A0A832A117-F1
#
_entry.id   AF-A0A832A117-F1
#
_cell.length_a   1.000
_cell.length_b   1.000
_cell.length_c   1.000
_cell.angle_alpha   90.00
_cell.angle_beta   90.00
_cell.angle_gamma   90.00
#
_symmetry.space_group_name_H-M   'P 1'
#
loop_
_entity.id
_entity.type
_entity.pdbx_description
1 polymer ?
#
loop_
_entity_poly.entity_id
_entity_poly.type
_entity_poly.pdbx_seq_one_letter_code
_entity_poly.pdbx_strand_id
1 'polypeptide(L)'
;MFHRFGTRVPILERNRVFLPRYEPEVSDVLTFILRKEAVAIITEAQALRAAQKPNSDIEVTAMVRGKEQTFRAQKLLIATGREPNTDGIGLERVGVALDERGDVKVHDELQTNIPNLWAAGDVIGDHTESQMATPVGAHG
;
A
#
# COMPACT_ATOMS: atom_id res chain seq x y z
N MET A 1 14.65 6.69 -6.39
CA MET A 1 15.93 6.00 -6.62
C MET A 1 16.15 5.67 -8.11
N PHE A 2 15.40 4.75 -8.72
CA PHE A 2 15.59 4.35 -10.13
C PHE A 2 15.58 5.50 -11.15
N HIS A 3 14.72 6.51 -10.93
CA HIS A 3 14.68 7.68 -11.80
C HIS A 3 15.99 8.47 -11.80
N ARG A 4 16.57 8.67 -10.61
CA ARG A 4 17.87 9.36 -10.44
C ARG A 4 19.04 8.56 -11.02
N PHE A 5 18.85 7.28 -11.30
CA PHE A 5 19.79 6.43 -12.04
C PHE A 5 19.49 6.39 -13.55
N GLY A 6 18.65 7.28 -14.07
CA GLY A 6 18.37 7.44 -15.49
C GLY A 6 17.22 6.58 -16.04
N THR A 7 16.50 5.84 -15.18
CA THR A 7 15.34 5.06 -15.65
C THR A 7 14.10 5.95 -15.78
N ARG A 8 13.34 5.81 -16.87
CA ARG A 8 12.02 6.43 -16.97
C ARG A 8 11.02 5.65 -16.11
N VAL A 9 10.50 6.30 -15.06
CA VAL A 9 9.58 5.67 -14.10
C VAL A 9 8.25 6.43 -14.10
N PRO A 10 7.30 6.06 -14.97
CA PRO A 10 5.94 6.60 -14.86
C PRO A 10 5.26 6.02 -13.62
N ILE A 11 4.63 6.90 -12.84
CA ILE A 11 3.85 6.55 -11.66
C ILE A 11 2.37 6.75 -12.01
N LEU A 12 1.60 5.67 -11.92
CA LEU A 12 0.14 5.71 -12.09
C LEU A 12 -0.49 5.85 -10.71
N GLU A 13 -1.19 6.97 -10.49
CA GLU A 13 -1.93 7.26 -9.25
C GLU A 13 -3.42 7.25 -9.56
N ARG A 14 -4.18 6.45 -8.80
CA ARG A 14 -5.63 6.30 -9.01
C ARG A 14 -6.38 7.58 -8.66
N ASN A 15 -5.93 8.28 -7.63
CA ASN A 15 -6.61 9.46 -7.13
C ASN A 15 -6.31 10.70 -7.97
N ARG A 16 -7.10 11.76 -7.76
CA ARG A 16 -6.90 13.06 -8.43
C ARG A 16 -5.62 13.77 -7.96
N VAL A 17 -5.24 13.52 -6.72
CA VAL A 17 -4.05 14.10 -6.07
C VAL A 17 -3.08 12.98 -5.74
N PHE A 18 -1.78 13.25 -5.90
CA PHE A 18 -0.71 12.35 -5.52
C PHE A 18 -0.48 12.45 -4.00
N LEU A 19 -0.33 11.30 -3.31
CA LEU A 19 -0.20 11.23 -1.85
C LEU A 19 -1.42 11.76 -1.05
N PRO A 20 -2.66 11.31 -1.34
CA PRO A 20 -3.89 11.89 -0.77
C PRO A 20 -4.07 11.70 0.75
N ARG A 21 -3.19 10.91 1.41
CA ARG A 21 -3.20 10.74 2.87
C ARG A 21 -2.47 11.86 3.62
N TYR A 22 -1.71 12.70 2.91
CA TYR A 22 -0.99 13.84 3.48
C TYR A 22 -1.79 15.13 3.33
N GLU A 23 -1.43 16.16 4.10
CA GLU A 23 -1.98 17.50 3.92
C GLU A 23 -1.78 17.99 2.46
N PRO A 24 -2.77 18.70 1.87
CA PRO A 24 -2.72 19.14 0.49
C PRO A 24 -1.43 19.91 0.13
N GLU A 25 -0.99 20.80 1.01
CA GLU A 25 0.20 21.63 0.82
C GLU A 25 1.47 20.79 0.70
N VAL A 26 1.61 19.75 1.51
CA VAL A 26 2.75 18.82 1.48
C VAL A 26 2.71 18.00 0.18
N SER A 27 1.54 17.50 -0.18
CA SER A 27 1.32 16.71 -1.40
C SER A 27 1.68 17.50 -2.66
N ASP A 28 1.29 18.77 -2.72
CA ASP A 28 1.58 19.67 -3.83
C ASP A 28 3.08 19.96 -3.96
N VAL A 29 3.75 20.27 -2.85
CA VAL A 29 5.21 20.52 -2.83
C VAL A 29 5.97 19.29 -3.30
N LEU A 30 5.65 18.10 -2.78
CA LEU A 30 6.31 16.86 -3.18
C LEU A 30 6.06 16.53 -4.66
N THR A 31 4.82 16.70 -5.12
CA THR A 31 4.47 16.50 -6.53
C THR A 31 5.25 17.45 -7.44
N PHE A 32 5.37 18.72 -7.04
CA PHE A 32 6.14 19.72 -7.77
C PHE A 32 7.62 19.34 -7.87
N ILE A 33 8.23 18.95 -6.74
CA ILE A 33 9.64 18.54 -6.70
C ILE A 33 9.88 17.33 -7.62
N LEU A 34 9.06 16.29 -7.52
CA LEU A 34 9.21 15.07 -8.32
C LEU A 34 9.03 15.35 -9.82
N ARG A 35 8.07 16.20 -10.20
CA ARG A 35 7.90 16.62 -11.60
C ARG A 35 9.08 17.44 -12.10
N LYS A 36 9.64 18.32 -11.27
CA LYS A 36 10.86 19.08 -11.58
C LYS A 36 12.06 18.16 -11.79
N GLU A 37 12.11 17.03 -11.09
CA GLU A 37 13.10 15.97 -11.31
C GLU A 37 12.82 15.13 -12.57
N ALA A 38 11.76 15.40 -13.34
CA ALA A 38 11.30 14.67 -14.54
C ALA A 38 10.62 13.31 -14.27
N VAL A 39 10.13 13.08 -13.04
CA VAL A 39 9.26 11.94 -12.73
C VAL A 39 7.87 12.18 -13.33
N ALA A 40 7.42 11.27 -14.19
CA ALA A 40 6.09 11.33 -14.80
C ALA A 40 5.03 10.79 -13.82
N ILE A 41 4.28 11.69 -13.19
CA ILE A 41 3.16 11.35 -12.30
C ILE A 41 1.83 11.52 -13.06
N ILE A 42 1.12 10.42 -13.25
CA ILE A 42 -0.14 10.34 -14.00
C ILE A 42 -1.26 10.07 -13.00
N THR A 43 -2.04 11.11 -12.69
CA THR A 43 -3.19 11.03 -11.78
C THR A 43 -4.47 10.58 -12.49
N GLU A 44 -5.47 10.18 -11.70
CA GLU A 44 -6.73 9.62 -12.21
C GLU A 44 -6.50 8.44 -13.15
N ALA A 45 -5.47 7.65 -12.84
CA ALA A 45 -5.00 6.51 -13.60
C ALA A 45 -5.27 5.22 -12.83
N GLN A 46 -6.35 4.53 -13.19
CA GLN A 46 -6.67 3.22 -12.63
C GLN A 46 -6.06 2.13 -13.51
N ALA A 47 -5.03 1.44 -13.02
CA ALA A 47 -4.53 0.23 -13.66
C ALA A 47 -5.64 -0.84 -13.69
N LEU A 48 -5.89 -1.41 -14.87
CA LEU A 48 -6.94 -2.42 -15.10
C LEU A 48 -6.35 -3.81 -15.26
N ARG A 49 -5.25 -3.93 -16.01
CA ARG A 49 -4.56 -5.20 -16.26
C ARG A 49 -3.08 -4.98 -16.54
N ALA A 50 -2.27 -5.96 -16.17
CA ALA A 50 -0.89 -6.10 -16.61
C ALA A 50 -0.71 -7.46 -17.29
N ALA A 51 0.02 -7.49 -18.41
CA ALA A 51 0.32 -8.71 -19.14
C ALA A 51 1.75 -8.67 -19.69
N GLN A 52 2.39 -9.83 -19.79
CA GLN A 52 3.71 -9.99 -20.38
C GLN A 52 3.72 -11.24 -21.25
N LYS A 53 4.14 -11.11 -22.52
CA LYS A 53 4.42 -12.25 -23.39
C LYS A 53 5.85 -12.74 -23.13
N PRO A 54 6.18 -14.00 -23.43
CA PRO A 54 7.56 -14.48 -23.36
C PRO A 54 8.50 -13.56 -24.15
N ASN A 55 9.61 -13.14 -23.52
CA ASN A 55 10.61 -12.25 -24.10
C ASN A 55 10.08 -10.87 -24.56
N SER A 56 9.00 -10.35 -23.96
CA SER A 56 8.49 -9.00 -24.22
C SER A 56 8.53 -8.09 -23.00
N ASP A 57 8.39 -6.78 -23.22
CA ASP A 57 8.06 -5.83 -22.17
C ASP A 57 6.70 -6.15 -21.54
N ILE A 58 6.52 -5.66 -20.31
CA ILE A 58 5.24 -5.69 -19.59
C ILE A 58 4.35 -4.59 -20.16
N GLU A 59 3.13 -4.96 -20.54
CA GLU A 59 2.09 -4.02 -20.96
C GLU A 59 1.09 -3.82 -19.82
N VAL A 60 0.93 -2.57 -19.38
CA VAL A 60 -0.05 -2.16 -18.37
C VAL A 60 -1.14 -1.35 -19.05
N THR A 61 -2.37 -1.82 -19.01
CA THR A 61 -3.53 -1.07 -19.49
C THR A 61 -4.22 -0.41 -18.31
N ALA A 62 -4.51 0.88 -18.44
CA ALA A 62 -5.12 1.69 -17.41
C ALA A 62 -6.21 2.61 -17.98
N MET A 63 -7.24 2.88 -17.18
CA MET A 63 -8.19 3.94 -17.43
C MET A 63 -7.61 5.25 -16.86
N VAL A 64 -7.23 6.18 -17.74
CA VAL A 64 -6.65 7.47 -17.37
C VAL A 64 -7.62 8.57 -17.73
N ARG A 65 -8.21 9.23 -16.73
CA ARG A 65 -9.20 10.31 -16.92
C ARG A 65 -10.33 9.90 -17.89
N GLY A 66 -10.83 8.68 -17.71
CA GLY A 66 -11.91 8.11 -18.53
C GLY A 66 -11.51 7.61 -19.92
N LYS A 67 -10.20 7.55 -20.24
CA LYS A 67 -9.71 6.98 -21.50
C LYS A 67 -8.75 5.82 -21.25
N GLU A 68 -8.94 4.72 -21.96
CA GLU A 68 -8.01 3.60 -21.92
C GLU A 68 -6.66 3.99 -22.55
N GLN A 69 -5.58 3.70 -21.83
CA GLN A 69 -4.20 3.91 -22.27
C GLN A 69 -3.36 2.68 -21.92
N THR A 70 -2.33 2.41 -22.74
CA THR A 70 -1.39 1.31 -22.50
C THR A 70 0.02 1.84 -22.31
N PHE A 71 0.67 1.39 -21.24
CA PHE A 71 2.04 1.70 -20.87
C PHE A 71 2.92 0.47 -21.05
N ARG A 72 4.17 0.66 -21.50
CA ARG A 72 5.16 -0.42 -21.65
C ARG A 72 6.34 -0.19 -20.73
N ALA A 73 6.78 -1.24 -20.05
CA ALA A 73 7.95 -1.19 -19.17
C ALA A 73 8.66 -2.54 -19.08
N GLN A 74 9.96 -2.53 -18.83
CA GLN A 74 10.75 -3.74 -18.61
C GLN A 74 10.51 -4.37 -17.22
N LYS A 75 10.06 -3.54 -16.27
CA LYS A 75 9.78 -3.92 -14.88
C LYS A 75 8.52 -3.20 -14.41
N LEU A 76 7.75 -3.85 -13.55
CA LEU A 76 6.56 -3.31 -12.90
C LEU A 76 6.69 -3.45 -11.39
N LEU A 77 6.47 -2.36 -10.66
CA LEU A 77 6.36 -2.34 -9.21
C LEU A 77 4.89 -2.08 -8.83
N ILE A 78 4.30 -2.98 -8.06
CA ILE A 78 2.94 -2.83 -7.53
C ILE A 78 3.07 -2.39 -6.07
N ALA A 79 2.59 -1.18 -5.77
CA ALA A 79 2.68 -0.57 -4.44
C ALA A 79 1.34 0.08 -4.06
N THR A 80 0.23 -0.63 -4.29
CA THR A 80 -1.14 -0.13 -4.09
C THR A 80 -1.65 -0.27 -2.65
N GLY A 81 -0.91 -0.96 -1.78
CA GLY A 81 -1.28 -1.20 -0.39
C GLY A 81 -0.54 -2.40 0.20
N ARG A 82 -0.88 -2.72 1.44
CA ARG A 82 -0.47 -3.93 2.16
C ARG A 82 -1.74 -4.64 2.62
N GLU A 83 -1.69 -5.96 2.70
CA GLU A 83 -2.73 -6.79 3.32
C GLU A 83 -2.13 -7.47 4.55
N PRO A 84 -2.89 -7.66 5.63
CA PRO A 84 -2.41 -8.33 6.83
C PRO A 84 -2.12 -9.81 6.55
N ASN A 85 -1.01 -10.32 7.08
CA ASN A 85 -0.61 -11.73 6.93
C ASN A 85 -1.35 -12.61 7.95
N THR A 86 -2.66 -12.83 7.76
CA THR A 86 -3.51 -13.60 8.68
C THR A 86 -3.91 -14.99 8.15
N ASP A 87 -3.67 -15.26 6.87
CA ASP A 87 -3.98 -16.53 6.23
C ASP A 87 -2.97 -17.65 6.55
N GLY A 88 -3.48 -18.87 6.75
CA GLY A 88 -2.66 -20.09 6.80
C GLY A 88 -1.82 -20.27 8.06
N ILE A 89 -1.98 -19.42 9.07
CA ILE A 89 -1.25 -19.50 10.35
C ILE A 89 -2.08 -20.13 11.48
N GLY A 90 -3.30 -20.62 11.19
CA GLY A 90 -4.14 -21.34 12.14
C GLY A 90 -5.00 -20.46 13.05
N LEU A 91 -5.13 -19.16 12.77
CA LEU A 91 -6.01 -18.25 13.51
C LEU A 91 -7.46 -18.74 13.52
N GLU A 92 -7.90 -19.34 12.41
CA GLU A 92 -9.23 -19.92 12.25
C GLU A 92 -9.47 -21.10 13.19
N ARG A 93 -8.40 -21.86 13.51
CA ARG A 93 -8.49 -23.03 14.42
C ARG A 93 -8.58 -22.61 15.87
N VAL A 94 -7.97 -21.48 16.20
CA VAL A 94 -7.95 -20.92 17.56
C VAL A 94 -9.17 -20.01 17.80
N GLY A 95 -9.86 -19.58 16.75
CA GLY A 95 -11.06 -18.74 16.83
C GLY A 95 -10.75 -17.27 17.03
N VAL A 96 -9.60 -16.80 16.53
CA VAL A 96 -9.20 -15.38 16.60
C VAL A 96 -10.07 -14.57 15.66
N ALA A 97 -10.67 -13.50 16.18
CA ALA A 97 -11.55 -12.64 15.41
C ALA A 97 -10.76 -11.71 14.48
N LEU A 98 -11.13 -11.71 13.20
CA LEU A 98 -10.65 -10.75 12.22
C LEU A 98 -11.74 -9.70 11.91
N ASP A 99 -11.34 -8.57 11.35
CA ASP A 99 -12.26 -7.59 10.77
C ASP A 99 -12.54 -7.85 9.27
N GLU A 100 -13.28 -6.96 8.63
CA GLU A 100 -13.64 -7.07 7.21
C GLU A 100 -12.44 -6.92 6.26
N ARG A 101 -11.32 -6.38 6.75
CA ARG A 101 -10.05 -6.22 6.01
C ARG A 101 -9.07 -7.35 6.27
N GLY A 102 -9.40 -8.28 7.17
CA GLY A 102 -8.55 -9.39 7.57
C GLY A 102 -7.56 -9.04 8.68
N ASP A 103 -7.68 -7.85 9.31
CA ASP A 103 -6.85 -7.42 10.43
C ASP A 103 -7.28 -8.16 11.71
N VAL A 104 -6.33 -8.51 12.58
CA VAL A 104 -6.61 -9.13 13.87
C VAL A 104 -7.25 -8.10 14.80
N LYS A 105 -8.45 -8.40 15.31
CA LYS A 105 -9.13 -7.54 16.28
C LYS A 105 -8.44 -7.62 17.63
N VAL A 106 -8.02 -6.46 18.11
CA VAL A 106 -7.46 -6.28 19.46
C VAL A 106 -8.14 -5.11 20.17
N HIS A 107 -8.08 -5.10 21.50
CA HIS A 107 -8.40 -3.91 22.29
C HIS A 107 -7.14 -3.06 22.56
N ASP A 108 -7.27 -1.99 23.36
CA ASP A 108 -6.22 -1.00 23.58
C ASP A 108 -4.90 -1.60 24.11
N GLU A 109 -4.97 -2.65 24.92
CA GLU A 109 -3.79 -3.40 25.41
C GLU A 109 -3.30 -4.51 24.45
N LEU A 110 -3.69 -4.46 23.17
CA LEU A 110 -3.27 -5.37 22.09
C LEU A 110 -3.72 -6.84 22.24
N GLN A 111 -4.61 -7.14 23.20
CA GLN A 111 -5.13 -8.49 23.42
C GLN A 111 -6.25 -8.79 22.42
N THR A 112 -6.26 -10.02 21.89
CA THR A 112 -7.31 -10.53 21.02
C THR A 112 -8.55 -10.94 21.83
N ASN A 113 -9.58 -11.48 21.16
CA ASN A 113 -10.70 -12.13 21.83
C ASN A 113 -10.32 -13.42 22.61
N ILE A 114 -9.07 -13.87 22.50
CA ILE A 114 -8.54 -15.03 23.22
C ILE A 114 -7.66 -14.53 24.38
N PRO A 115 -7.98 -14.84 25.66
CA PRO A 115 -7.35 -14.23 26.85
C PRO A 115 -5.82 -14.39 26.97
N ASN A 116 -5.21 -15.28 26.21
CA ASN A 116 -3.77 -15.54 26.23
C ASN A 116 -3.09 -15.30 24.88
N LEU A 117 -3.71 -14.52 24.00
CA LEU A 117 -3.18 -14.18 22.69
C LEU A 117 -3.26 -12.68 22.42
N TRP A 118 -2.14 -12.12 21.95
CA TRP A 118 -1.96 -10.72 21.60
C TRP A 118 -1.49 -10.58 20.15
N ALA A 119 -1.76 -9.45 19.51
CA ALA A 119 -1.31 -9.14 18.17
C ALA A 119 -0.86 -7.67 18.08
N ALA A 120 0.18 -7.39 17.29
CA ALA A 120 0.77 -6.07 17.19
C ALA A 120 1.43 -5.84 15.81
N GLY A 121 1.60 -4.58 15.44
CA GLY A 121 2.17 -4.17 14.16
C GLY A 121 1.17 -4.30 13.00
N ASP A 122 1.65 -4.46 11.77
CA ASP A 122 0.82 -4.41 10.57
C ASP A 122 -0.35 -5.42 10.54
N VAL A 123 -0.32 -6.48 11.36
CA VAL A 123 -1.36 -7.51 11.42
C VAL A 123 -2.65 -7.04 12.10
N ILE A 124 -2.62 -5.92 12.84
CA ILE A 124 -3.78 -5.30 13.49
C ILE A 124 -4.30 -4.06 12.73
N GLY A 125 -3.77 -3.81 11.52
CA GLY A 125 -4.16 -2.69 10.67
C GLY A 125 -3.74 -1.31 11.17
N ASP A 126 -4.12 -0.28 10.41
CA ASP A 126 -3.87 1.15 10.72
C ASP A 126 -4.86 1.69 11.79
N HIS A 127 -5.80 0.87 12.27
CA HIS A 127 -6.97 1.29 13.05
C HIS A 127 -6.78 1.40 14.56
N THR A 128 -5.65 0.95 15.09
CA THR A 128 -5.31 1.22 16.48
C THR A 128 -4.48 2.49 16.55
N GLU A 129 -4.91 3.47 17.35
CA GLU A 129 -4.09 4.65 17.72
C GLU A 129 -2.74 4.26 18.36
N SER A 130 -2.49 2.96 18.59
CA SER A 130 -1.17 2.36 18.80
C SER A 130 -0.30 2.32 17.53
N GLN A 131 -0.05 3.46 16.90
CA GLN A 131 1.24 3.66 16.22
C GLN A 131 2.33 3.95 17.25
N MET A 132 2.56 3.00 18.14
CA MET A 132 3.80 2.86 18.89
C MET A 132 4.09 1.38 18.94
N ALA A 133 4.91 0.90 18.02
CA ALA A 133 5.63 -0.35 18.20
C ALA A 133 6.64 -0.19 19.34
N THR A 134 6.16 -0.03 20.58
CA THR A 134 6.85 -0.33 21.84
C THR A 134 5.84 -0.38 22.99
N PRO A 135 5.28 -1.55 23.36
CA PRO A 135 5.08 -1.83 24.77
C PRO A 135 6.45 -2.24 25.30
N VAL A 136 7.15 -1.31 25.97
CA VAL A 136 8.25 -1.73 26.83
C VAL A 136 7.58 -2.59 27.89
N GLY A 137 7.73 -3.91 27.77
CA GLY A 137 7.33 -4.85 28.79
C GLY A 137 8.07 -4.51 30.07
N ALA A 138 7.40 -3.82 30.98
CA ALA A 138 7.65 -3.78 32.41
C ALA A 138 6.53 -2.95 33.02
N HIS A 139 5.58 -3.60 33.68
CA HIS A 139 5.26 -3.38 35.09
C HIS A 139 3.91 -4.00 35.43
N GLY A 140 3.95 -4.93 36.38
CA GLY A 140 2.84 -5.26 37.29
C GLY A 140 1.95 -6.40 36.88
#